data_AF-A0A6P1ZDI8-F1
#
_entry.id   AF-A0A6P1ZDI8-F1
#
_cell.length_a   1.000
_cell.length_b   1.000
_cell.length_c   1.000
_cell.angle_alpha   90.00
_cell.angle_beta   90.00
_cell.angle_gamma   90.00
#
_symmetry.space_group_name_H-M   'P 1'
#
loop_
_entity.id
_entity.type
_entity.pdbx_description
1 polymer ?
#
loop_
_entity_poly.entity_id
_entity_poly.type
_entity_poly.pdbx_seq_one_letter_code
_entity_poly.pdbx_strand_id
1 'polypeptide(L)'
;ADLDYRYSTDGGDTWTDATLAAGDTVLDMGGVQVTMENGAEVTAVDTDPMDESENNGSWLWVRPTSVYNGGDKDAIEVDHSGDSPLAFTSYGQFNEEFYLRMDSATCLGSMIAYSYSLDGGATWKTVNRVSNAATPDGASLVLPGVTLDLASNGGTTLSPGDQFIVRPRRADIGFEISP
;
A
#
# COMPACT_ATOMS: atom_id res chain seq x y z
N ALA A 1 -25.63 40.05 4.77
CA ALA A 1 -25.10 40.17 6.14
C ALA A 1 -23.93 39.22 6.23
N ASP A 2 -22.96 39.51 7.10
CA ASP A 2 -21.88 38.58 7.38
C ASP A 2 -22.47 37.34 8.07
N LEU A 3 -21.81 36.20 7.91
CA LEU A 3 -22.20 34.92 8.51
C LEU A 3 -21.10 34.46 9.45
N ASP A 4 -21.40 34.43 10.74
CA ASP A 4 -20.51 33.85 11.74
C ASP A 4 -20.67 32.32 11.76
N TYR A 5 -19.54 31.62 11.76
CA TYR A 5 -19.45 30.16 11.80
C TYR A 5 -18.30 29.73 12.69
N ARG A 6 -18.35 28.48 13.15
CA ARG A 6 -17.25 27.85 13.90
C ARG A 6 -16.95 26.48 13.33
N TYR A 7 -15.69 26.07 13.41
CA TYR A 7 -15.26 24.75 12.97
C TYR A 7 -14.33 24.11 14.00
N SER A 8 -14.27 22.78 13.97
CA SER A 8 -13.36 21.97 14.77
C SER A 8 -12.58 21.04 13.85
N THR A 9 -11.29 20.90 14.12
CA THR A 9 -10.40 19.95 13.42
C THR A 9 -10.02 18.75 14.29
N ASP A 10 -10.47 18.72 15.54
CA ASP A 10 -10.17 17.72 16.56
C ASP A 10 -11.41 16.96 17.05
N GLY A 11 -12.49 16.96 16.28
CA GLY A 11 -13.69 16.18 16.58
C GLY A 11 -14.64 16.82 17.60
N GLY A 12 -14.53 18.14 17.80
CA GLY A 12 -15.38 18.93 18.69
C GLY A 12 -14.72 19.29 20.02
N ASP A 13 -13.48 18.88 20.25
CA ASP A 13 -12.74 19.18 21.50
C ASP A 13 -12.37 20.67 21.59
N THR A 14 -11.99 21.29 20.46
CA THR A 14 -11.77 22.73 20.35
C THR A 14 -12.46 23.32 19.12
N TRP A 15 -12.88 24.59 19.26
CA TRP A 15 -13.61 25.32 18.24
C TRP A 15 -12.86 26.59 17.85
N THR A 16 -12.84 26.88 16.56
CA THR A 16 -12.30 28.12 16.00
C THR A 16 -13.44 28.90 15.37
N ASP A 17 -13.63 30.14 15.80
CA ASP A 17 -14.63 31.05 15.25
C ASP A 17 -14.09 31.76 14.00
N ALA A 18 -14.97 31.96 13.02
CA ALA A 18 -14.67 32.64 11.78
C ALA A 18 -15.91 33.37 11.25
N THR A 19 -15.68 34.34 10.37
CA THR A 19 -16.74 35.13 9.75
C THR A 19 -16.59 35.05 8.24
N LEU A 20 -17.68 34.70 7.56
CA LEU A 20 -17.82 34.79 6.12
C LEU A 20 -18.42 36.15 5.78
N ALA A 21 -17.68 36.96 5.01
CA ALA A 21 -18.13 38.29 4.64
C ALA A 21 -19.37 38.24 3.73
N ALA A 22 -20.21 39.27 3.82
CA ALA A 22 -21.40 39.40 3.00
C ALA A 22 -21.07 39.34 1.49
N GLY A 23 -21.61 38.34 0.80
CA GLY A 23 -21.43 38.14 -0.64
C GLY A 23 -20.38 37.07 -1.00
N ASP A 24 -19.58 36.62 -0.03
CA ASP A 24 -18.70 35.46 -0.20
C ASP A 24 -19.48 34.15 -0.05
N THR A 25 -18.91 33.07 -0.59
CA THR A 25 -19.53 31.74 -0.60
C THR A 25 -18.61 30.63 -0.10
N VAL A 26 -17.36 30.93 0.29
CA VAL A 26 -16.37 29.90 0.65
C VAL A 26 -16.04 29.96 2.15
N LEU A 27 -16.40 28.91 2.87
CA LEU A 27 -16.02 28.70 4.27
C LEU A 27 -14.62 28.07 4.31
N ASP A 28 -13.70 28.66 5.07
CA ASP A 28 -12.35 28.12 5.29
C ASP A 28 -12.25 27.57 6.71
N MET A 29 -12.01 26.26 6.80
CA MET A 29 -12.00 25.51 8.06
C MET A 29 -10.61 24.96 8.41
N GLY A 30 -9.56 25.71 8.06
CA GLY A 30 -8.19 25.41 8.52
C GLY A 30 -7.54 24.21 7.84
N GLY A 31 -7.93 23.92 6.60
CA GLY A 31 -7.42 22.79 5.81
C GLY A 31 -8.45 22.19 4.84
N VAL A 32 -9.72 22.52 5.03
CA VAL A 32 -10.83 22.21 4.11
C VAL A 32 -11.54 23.50 3.75
N GLN A 33 -11.85 23.66 2.46
CA GLN A 33 -12.72 24.74 1.97
C GLN A 33 -14.06 24.16 1.56
N VAL A 34 -15.16 24.82 1.95
CA VAL A 34 -16.52 24.47 1.53
C VAL A 34 -17.14 25.64 0.81
N THR A 35 -17.45 25.45 -0.46
CA THR A 35 -18.19 26.42 -1.27
C THR A 35 -19.69 26.18 -1.09
N MET A 36 -20.42 27.17 -0.57
CA MET A 36 -21.87 27.15 -0.50
C MET A 36 -22.47 27.41 -1.89
N GLU A 37 -23.36 26.52 -2.31
CA GLU A 37 -24.07 26.69 -3.58
C GLU A 37 -25.12 27.79 -3.47
N ASN A 38 -25.32 28.54 -4.55
CA ASN A 38 -26.29 29.62 -4.60
C ASN A 38 -27.72 29.09 -4.37
N GLY A 39 -28.40 29.62 -3.35
CA GLY A 39 -29.73 29.17 -2.94
C GLY A 39 -29.76 28.15 -1.79
N ALA A 40 -28.60 27.75 -1.25
CA ALA A 40 -28.54 26.99 0.00
C ALA A 40 -28.99 27.88 1.17
N GLU A 41 -30.07 27.49 1.86
CA GLU A 41 -30.50 28.12 3.10
C GLU A 41 -29.69 27.53 4.26
N VAL A 42 -28.82 28.33 4.86
CA VAL A 42 -28.09 27.97 6.09
C VAL A 42 -28.44 28.97 7.19
N THR A 43 -28.45 28.48 8.42
CA THR A 43 -28.66 29.30 9.61
C THR A 43 -27.33 29.45 10.34
N ALA A 44 -26.99 30.70 10.67
CA ALA A 44 -25.80 31.02 11.46
C ALA A 44 -25.85 30.31 12.81
N VAL A 45 -24.68 29.95 13.32
CA VAL A 45 -24.55 29.47 14.70
C VAL A 45 -24.58 30.69 15.64
N ASP A 46 -25.28 30.58 16.76
CA ASP A 46 -25.12 31.50 17.89
C ASP A 46 -23.85 31.12 18.64
N THR A 47 -22.86 32.01 18.67
CA THR A 47 -21.56 31.80 19.30
C THR A 47 -21.50 32.26 20.76
N ASP A 48 -22.51 33.01 21.25
CA ASP A 48 -22.48 33.64 22.57
C ASP A 48 -22.86 32.69 23.74
N PRO A 49 -23.68 31.64 23.54
CA PRO A 49 -23.54 30.41 24.29
C PRO A 49 -22.78 29.37 23.46
N MET A 50 -21.84 28.66 24.09
CA MET A 50 -21.36 27.35 23.58
C MET A 50 -22.47 26.30 23.71
N ASP A 51 -23.58 26.53 23.00
CA ASP A 51 -24.67 25.58 22.85
C ASP A 51 -24.31 24.66 21.68
N GLU A 52 -24.00 23.40 22.01
CA GLU A 52 -23.68 22.32 21.07
C GLU A 52 -24.92 21.53 20.65
N SER A 53 -26.13 21.98 21.02
CA SER A 53 -27.35 21.33 20.58
C SER A 53 -27.53 21.44 19.07
N GLU A 54 -28.14 20.41 18.48
CA GLU A 54 -28.46 20.33 17.04
C GLU A 54 -29.42 21.44 16.58
N ASN A 55 -29.97 22.23 17.51
CA ASN A 55 -30.86 23.36 17.25
C ASN A 55 -30.11 24.69 17.09
N ASN A 56 -28.79 24.73 17.30
CA ASN A 56 -27.97 25.92 17.14
C ASN A 56 -27.32 25.98 15.75
N GLY A 57 -28.03 26.59 14.79
CA GLY A 57 -27.55 26.79 13.43
C GLY A 57 -27.55 25.52 12.57
N SER A 58 -26.99 25.62 11.37
CA SER A 58 -26.85 24.50 10.44
C SER A 58 -25.52 23.78 10.63
N TRP A 59 -25.56 22.45 10.69
CA TRP A 59 -24.38 21.61 10.95
C TRP A 59 -23.89 20.92 9.68
N LEU A 60 -22.58 20.96 9.44
CA LEU A 60 -21.90 20.23 8.38
C LEU A 60 -20.79 19.37 8.97
N TRP A 61 -20.80 18.08 8.65
CA TRP A 61 -19.76 17.13 9.08
C TRP A 61 -18.92 16.72 7.87
N VAL A 62 -17.71 17.29 7.77
CA VAL A 62 -16.72 16.81 6.79
C VAL A 62 -15.98 15.63 7.41
N ARG A 63 -16.31 14.43 6.93
CA ARG A 63 -15.55 13.21 7.30
C ARG A 63 -14.45 13.03 6.25
N PRO A 64 -13.19 12.78 6.65
CA PRO A 64 -12.19 12.30 5.71
C PRO A 64 -12.75 11.07 4.99
N THR A 65 -12.91 11.16 3.68
CA THR A 65 -13.22 9.97 2.86
C THR A 65 -11.95 9.12 2.79
N SER A 66 -12.15 7.80 2.80
CA SER A 66 -11.15 6.73 2.76
C SER A 66 -9.70 7.18 2.54
N VAL A 67 -8.86 7.02 3.56
CA VAL A 67 -7.41 6.90 3.36
C VAL A 67 -7.18 5.71 2.43
N TYR A 68 -6.63 5.96 1.24
CA TYR A 68 -6.23 4.90 0.33
C TYR A 68 -5.10 4.10 0.99
N ASN A 69 -5.42 2.91 1.49
CA ASN A 69 -4.49 2.02 2.19
C ASN A 69 -3.52 1.28 1.26
N GLY A 70 -3.37 1.73 0.02
CA GLY A 70 -2.41 1.18 -0.90
C GLY A 70 -2.82 -0.17 -1.50
N GLY A 71 -3.28 -0.13 -2.74
CA GLY A 71 -3.39 -1.29 -3.60
C GLY A 71 -2.82 -0.93 -4.95
N ASP A 72 -1.49 -1.05 -5.09
CA ASP A 72 -0.85 -0.90 -6.40
C ASP A 72 -1.33 -1.96 -7.38
N LYS A 73 -1.15 -1.59 -8.63
CA LYS A 73 -1.46 -2.35 -9.82
C LYS A 73 -0.24 -3.14 -10.29
N ASP A 74 0.62 -3.61 -9.37
CA ASP A 74 1.86 -4.31 -9.74
C ASP A 74 1.97 -5.68 -9.05
N ALA A 75 2.30 -6.69 -9.85
CA ALA A 75 2.50 -8.03 -9.36
C ALA A 75 3.70 -8.08 -8.40
N ILE A 76 3.80 -9.13 -7.59
CA ILE A 76 5.03 -9.39 -6.84
C ILE A 76 6.17 -9.48 -7.87
N GLU A 77 7.18 -8.63 -7.73
CA GLU A 77 8.30 -8.56 -8.66
C GLU A 77 9.38 -9.55 -8.22
N VAL A 78 9.92 -10.28 -9.20
CA VAL A 78 11.06 -11.18 -9.02
C VAL A 78 12.18 -10.74 -9.95
N ASP A 79 13.27 -10.23 -9.39
CA ASP A 79 14.50 -10.06 -10.17
C ASP A 79 15.34 -11.32 -10.07
N HIS A 80 15.87 -11.74 -11.20
CA HIS A 80 16.81 -12.84 -11.27
C HIS A 80 18.17 -12.33 -11.74
N SER A 81 19.21 -12.69 -11.00
CA SER A 81 20.61 -12.46 -11.36
C SER A 81 21.30 -13.82 -11.51
N GLY A 82 21.47 -14.25 -12.76
CA GLY A 82 22.04 -15.55 -13.13
C GLY A 82 21.78 -15.88 -14.60
N ASP A 83 22.45 -16.91 -15.12
CA ASP A 83 22.34 -17.33 -16.53
C ASP A 83 21.24 -18.40 -16.76
N SER A 84 20.44 -18.69 -15.74
CA SER A 84 19.43 -19.76 -15.80
C SER A 84 18.24 -19.41 -16.71
N PRO A 85 17.89 -20.28 -17.69
CA PRO A 85 16.85 -20.02 -18.69
C PRO A 85 15.45 -20.38 -18.14
N LEU A 86 15.04 -19.68 -17.08
CA LEU A 86 13.85 -20.01 -16.31
C LEU A 86 12.82 -18.86 -16.33
N ALA A 87 11.55 -19.22 -16.16
CA ALA A 87 10.46 -18.30 -15.87
C ALA A 87 10.14 -18.34 -14.37
N PHE A 88 9.67 -17.22 -13.82
CA PHE A 88 9.52 -17.03 -12.39
C PHE A 88 8.18 -16.39 -12.06
N THR A 89 7.50 -16.94 -11.06
CA THR A 89 6.27 -16.36 -10.51
C THR A 89 6.27 -16.54 -9.00
N SER A 90 5.94 -15.49 -8.25
CA SER A 90 5.87 -15.56 -6.79
C SER A 90 4.49 -15.17 -6.28
N TYR A 91 4.04 -15.82 -5.21
CA TYR A 91 2.78 -15.54 -4.53
C TYR A 91 2.94 -15.66 -3.02
N GLY A 92 2.25 -14.79 -2.28
CA GLY A 92 2.34 -14.75 -0.82
C GLY A 92 2.00 -13.37 -0.27
N GLN A 93 2.07 -13.26 1.06
CA GLN A 93 1.95 -12.00 1.78
C GLN A 93 3.16 -11.83 2.68
N PHE A 94 3.90 -10.75 2.45
CA PHE A 94 5.14 -10.46 3.15
C PHE A 94 5.47 -8.97 2.99
N ASN A 95 6.23 -8.41 3.93
CA ASN A 95 6.48 -6.96 4.03
C ASN A 95 7.95 -6.58 3.81
N GLU A 96 8.83 -7.58 3.65
CA GLU A 96 10.29 -7.42 3.56
C GLU A 96 10.80 -8.02 2.25
N GLU A 97 11.95 -7.58 1.74
CA GLU A 97 12.52 -8.18 0.53
C GLU A 97 13.21 -9.50 0.88
N PHE A 98 12.95 -10.53 0.07
CA PHE A 98 13.64 -11.80 0.20
C PHE A 98 14.73 -11.93 -0.85
N TYR A 99 15.93 -12.25 -0.38
CA TYR A 99 17.05 -12.62 -1.25
C TYR A 99 17.21 -14.12 -1.16
N LEU A 100 17.13 -14.80 -2.28
CA LEU A 100 17.27 -16.24 -2.37
C LEU A 100 18.47 -16.56 -3.26
N ARG A 101 19.28 -17.53 -2.86
CA ARG A 101 20.48 -17.96 -3.60
C ARG A 101 20.52 -19.48 -3.71
N MET A 102 20.84 -19.98 -4.90
CA MET A 102 21.12 -21.41 -5.12
C MET A 102 22.45 -21.81 -4.49
N ASP A 103 22.44 -22.83 -3.65
CA ASP A 103 23.67 -23.29 -2.98
C ASP A 103 24.47 -24.31 -3.81
N SER A 104 23.83 -24.96 -4.79
CA SER A 104 24.46 -25.98 -5.63
C SER A 104 23.80 -26.09 -7.00
N ALA A 105 24.57 -26.52 -8.01
CA ALA A 105 24.06 -26.80 -9.35
C ALA A 105 23.03 -27.94 -9.30
N THR A 106 21.89 -27.76 -9.97
CA THR A 106 20.81 -28.77 -10.00
C THR A 106 19.85 -28.49 -11.16
N CYS A 107 18.75 -29.23 -11.25
CA CYS A 107 17.65 -28.98 -12.18
C CYS A 107 16.31 -28.86 -11.44
N LEU A 108 15.32 -28.20 -12.05
CA LEU A 108 13.98 -27.99 -11.47
C LEU A 108 13.32 -29.27 -10.95
N GLY A 109 13.40 -30.38 -11.70
CA GLY A 109 12.87 -31.68 -11.28
C GLY A 109 13.74 -32.47 -10.29
N SER A 110 14.73 -31.86 -9.64
CA SER A 110 15.65 -32.53 -8.71
C SER A 110 15.51 -31.97 -7.29
N MET A 111 16.37 -32.45 -6.38
CA MET A 111 16.53 -31.82 -5.07
C MET A 111 17.25 -30.49 -5.25
N ILE A 112 16.63 -29.40 -4.79
CA ILE A 112 17.18 -28.05 -4.85
C ILE A 112 17.59 -27.64 -3.44
N ALA A 113 18.85 -27.23 -3.29
CA ALA A 113 19.38 -26.66 -2.05
C ALA A 113 19.56 -25.15 -2.22
N TYR A 114 18.98 -24.39 -1.30
CA TYR A 114 18.98 -22.93 -1.37
C TYR A 114 19.12 -22.29 0.00
N SER A 115 19.62 -21.06 -0.02
CA SER A 115 19.71 -20.19 1.13
C SER A 115 18.88 -18.94 0.88
N TYR A 116 18.33 -18.35 1.95
CA TYR A 116 17.62 -17.08 1.84
C TYR A 116 18.06 -16.07 2.91
N SER A 117 17.87 -14.79 2.63
CA SER A 117 18.21 -13.66 3.48
C SER A 117 17.05 -12.66 3.50
N LEU A 118 16.89 -12.00 4.66
CA LEU A 118 15.92 -10.92 4.93
C LEU A 118 16.61 -9.56 5.07
N ASP A 119 17.94 -9.53 5.02
CA ASP A 119 18.78 -8.37 5.35
C ASP A 119 19.71 -7.99 4.19
N GLY A 120 19.26 -8.17 2.95
CA GLY A 120 20.02 -7.77 1.77
C GLY A 120 21.21 -8.68 1.45
N GLY A 121 21.23 -9.91 1.95
CA GLY A 121 22.32 -10.86 1.79
C GLY A 121 23.44 -10.72 2.83
N ALA A 122 23.23 -9.97 3.92
CA ALA A 122 24.22 -9.85 5.00
C ALA A 122 24.28 -11.12 5.86
N THR A 123 23.14 -11.73 6.16
CA THR A 123 23.03 -13.04 6.81
C THR A 123 22.13 -13.98 6.02
N TRP A 124 22.50 -15.26 6.00
CA TRP A 124 21.81 -16.28 5.21
C TRP A 124 21.29 -17.39 6.11
N LYS A 125 20.01 -17.72 5.94
CA LYS A 125 19.39 -18.95 6.46
C LYS A 125 19.69 -20.07 5.49
N THR A 126 20.60 -20.96 5.90
CA THR A 126 21.11 -22.07 5.09
C THR A 126 20.36 -23.37 5.36
N VAL A 127 20.63 -24.42 4.54
CA VAL A 127 20.11 -25.80 4.70
C VAL A 127 18.64 -25.95 4.28
N ASN A 128 18.07 -25.00 3.53
CA ASN A 128 16.75 -25.20 2.94
C ASN A 128 16.87 -26.13 1.74
N ARG A 129 16.00 -27.14 1.68
CA ARG A 129 15.96 -28.09 0.59
C ARG A 129 14.52 -28.39 0.21
N VAL A 130 14.27 -28.45 -1.08
CA VAL A 130 12.97 -28.87 -1.63
C VAL A 130 13.19 -29.89 -2.73
N SER A 131 12.37 -30.93 -2.73
CA SER A 131 12.38 -31.97 -3.76
C SER A 131 11.19 -31.76 -4.68
N ASN A 132 11.48 -31.53 -5.96
CA ASN A 132 10.46 -31.29 -6.99
C ASN A 132 10.45 -32.41 -8.04
N ALA A 133 10.81 -33.63 -7.62
CA ALA A 133 10.93 -34.81 -8.50
C ALA A 133 9.66 -35.17 -9.30
N ALA A 134 8.48 -34.72 -8.86
CA ALA A 134 7.22 -34.92 -9.57
C ALA A 134 6.92 -33.86 -10.65
N THR A 135 7.72 -32.79 -10.72
CA THR A 135 7.56 -31.67 -11.66
C THR A 135 8.88 -31.46 -12.42
N PRO A 136 9.11 -32.21 -13.52
CA PRO A 136 10.38 -32.16 -14.26
C PRO A 136 10.76 -30.76 -14.75
N ASP A 137 9.75 -29.95 -15.08
CA ASP A 137 9.88 -28.63 -15.68
C ASP A 137 9.53 -27.48 -14.71
N GLY A 138 9.38 -27.77 -13.41
CA GLY A 138 8.93 -26.79 -12.43
C GLY A 138 9.41 -27.06 -11.01
N ALA A 139 9.65 -26.01 -10.24
CA ALA A 139 9.95 -26.12 -8.82
C ALA A 139 9.29 -25.00 -8.01
N SER A 140 8.84 -25.32 -6.80
CA SER A 140 8.28 -24.34 -5.85
C SER A 140 9.18 -24.23 -4.64
N LEU A 141 9.85 -23.09 -4.50
CA LEU A 141 10.71 -22.77 -3.36
C LEU A 141 9.88 -22.05 -2.31
N VAL A 142 9.88 -22.56 -1.08
CA VAL A 142 9.10 -21.99 0.01
C VAL A 142 9.98 -21.09 0.87
N LEU A 143 9.52 -19.87 1.08
CA LEU A 143 10.09 -18.87 1.98
C LEU A 143 9.04 -18.52 3.05
N PRO A 144 9.45 -17.89 4.16
CA PRO A 144 8.50 -17.40 5.16
C PRO A 144 7.44 -16.45 4.56
N GLY A 145 6.20 -16.94 4.40
CA GLY A 145 5.07 -16.14 3.90
C GLY A 145 5.01 -15.94 2.38
N VAL A 146 5.97 -16.49 1.61
CA VAL A 146 5.99 -16.40 0.14
C VAL A 146 6.46 -17.71 -0.48
N THR A 147 5.86 -18.08 -1.62
CA THR A 147 6.34 -19.17 -2.46
C THR A 147 6.84 -18.58 -3.77
N LEU A 148 8.02 -19.02 -4.19
CA LEU A 148 8.60 -18.72 -5.50
C LEU A 148 8.50 -19.97 -6.38
N ASP A 149 7.66 -19.89 -7.39
CA ASP A 149 7.57 -20.90 -8.44
C ASP A 149 8.53 -20.57 -9.58
N LEU A 150 9.30 -21.58 -9.96
CA LEU A 150 10.24 -21.61 -11.06
C LEU A 150 9.67 -22.55 -12.13
N ALA A 151 9.73 -22.15 -13.39
CA ALA A 151 9.32 -22.97 -14.53
C ALA A 151 10.37 -22.93 -15.64
N SER A 152 10.45 -24.00 -16.44
CA SER A 152 11.32 -24.06 -17.61
C SER A 152 10.96 -22.96 -18.63
N ASN A 153 11.95 -22.21 -19.11
CA ASN A 153 11.82 -21.24 -20.21
C ASN A 153 12.88 -21.50 -21.29
N GLY A 154 12.97 -22.76 -21.72
CA GLY A 154 13.99 -23.24 -22.66
C GLY A 154 15.12 -24.03 -22.00
N GLY A 155 15.05 -24.26 -20.69
CA GLY A 155 15.93 -25.17 -19.95
C GLY A 155 15.47 -25.34 -18.50
N THR A 156 16.10 -26.26 -17.78
CA THR A 156 15.72 -26.61 -16.39
C THR A 156 16.88 -26.48 -15.41
N THR A 157 18.04 -26.01 -15.86
CA THR A 157 19.27 -25.92 -15.07
C THR A 157 19.22 -24.73 -14.12
N LEU A 158 19.66 -24.96 -12.89
CA LEU A 158 19.95 -23.96 -11.87
C LEU A 158 21.45 -23.99 -11.58
N SER A 159 22.10 -22.85 -11.63
CA SER A 159 23.53 -22.72 -11.37
C SER A 159 23.78 -22.33 -9.90
N PRO A 160 24.89 -22.79 -9.29
CA PRO A 160 25.25 -22.32 -7.96
C PRO A 160 25.49 -20.81 -7.99
N GLY A 161 24.92 -20.11 -7.02
CA GLY A 161 25.04 -18.66 -6.94
C GLY A 161 23.99 -17.87 -7.71
N ASP A 162 23.09 -18.51 -8.47
CA ASP A 162 21.92 -17.83 -9.02
C ASP A 162 21.13 -17.17 -7.89
N GLN A 163 20.77 -15.91 -8.08
CA GLN A 163 20.05 -15.12 -7.08
C GLN A 163 18.68 -14.67 -7.57
N PHE A 164 17.71 -14.74 -6.67
CA PHE A 164 16.35 -14.28 -6.86
C PHE A 164 16.03 -13.26 -5.78
N ILE A 165 15.61 -12.07 -6.17
CA ILE A 165 15.15 -11.02 -5.27
C ILE A 165 13.64 -10.96 -5.42
N VAL A 166 12.92 -11.30 -4.36
CA VAL A 166 11.45 -11.30 -4.34
C VAL A 166 11.01 -10.07 -3.55
N ARG A 167 10.39 -9.10 -4.24
CA ARG A 167 9.98 -7.83 -3.64
C ARG A 167 8.49 -7.83 -3.32
N PRO A 168 8.07 -7.34 -2.14
CA PRO A 168 6.66 -7.26 -1.79
C PRO A 168 5.95 -6.20 -2.64
N ARG A 169 4.62 -6.30 -2.71
CA ARG A 169 3.79 -5.25 -3.33
C ARG A 169 4.00 -3.93 -2.61
N ARG A 170 4.20 -2.84 -3.35
CA ARG A 170 4.39 -1.50 -2.83
C ARG A 170 3.37 -0.57 -3.47
N ALA A 171 2.42 -0.11 -2.65
CA ALA A 171 1.34 0.75 -3.09
C ALA A 171 1.86 2.00 -3.82
N ASP A 172 1.36 2.25 -5.03
CA ASP A 172 1.59 3.46 -5.82
C ASP A 172 0.35 4.36 -5.72
N ILE A 173 0.56 5.65 -5.47
CA ILE A 173 -0.52 6.63 -5.26
C ILE A 173 -0.45 7.67 -6.37
N GLY A 174 -1.34 7.57 -7.35
CA GLY A 174 -1.62 8.61 -8.34
C GLY A 174 -2.98 9.24 -8.08
N PHE A 175 -3.01 10.55 -7.78
CA PHE A 175 -4.25 11.32 -7.73
C PHE A 175 -4.48 12.04 -9.06
N GLU A 176 -5.61 11.78 -9.70
CA GLU A 176 -6.17 12.67 -10.71
C GLU A 176 -7.28 13.48 -10.05
N ILE A 177 -7.09 14.80 -9.99
CA ILE A 177 -8.09 15.74 -9.52
C ILE A 177 -8.80 16.25 -10.76
N SER A 178 -10.02 15.79 -11.01
CA SER A 178 -10.89 16.37 -12.04
C SER A 178 -11.68 17.53 -11.44
N PRO A 179 -11.75 18.71 -12.10
CA PRO A 179 -12.53 19.87 -11.65
C PRO A 179 -14.03 19.62 -11.55
#